data_AF-A0A924SBX6-F1
#
_entry.id   AF-A0A924SBX6-F1
#
_cell.length_a   1.000
_cell.length_b   1.000
_cell.length_c   1.000
_cell.angle_alpha   90.00
_cell.angle_beta   90.00
_cell.angle_gamma   90.00
#
_symmetry.space_group_name_H-M   'P 1'
#
loop_
_entity.id
_entity.type
_entity.pdbx_description
1 polymer ?
#
loop_
_entity_poly.entity_id
_entity_poly.type
_entity_poly.pdbx_seq_one_letter_code
_entity_poly.pdbx_strand_id
1 'polypeptide(L)' 'MPTHLLTDLPAALLGAGFDAPNYRACYEAARSALIPVMRNSSGRWSFRADDLPAIAKSLNLPAMARR' A
#
# COMPACT_ATOMS: atom_id res chain seq x y z
N MET A 1 12.72 10.77 -0.22
CA MET A 1 12.24 9.43 0.18
C MET A 1 12.02 8.59 -1.06
N PRO A 2 12.49 7.33 -1.10
CA PRO A 2 12.27 6.44 -2.23
C PRO A 2 10.78 6.12 -2.38
N THR A 3 10.29 6.13 -3.62
CA THR A 3 8.94 5.71 -3.97
C THR A 3 8.96 4.31 -4.55
N HIS A 4 8.03 3.47 -4.09
CA HIS A 4 7.87 2.09 -4.54
C HIS A 4 6.64 1.98 -5.45
N LEU A 5 6.61 0.97 -6.33
CA LEU A 5 5.48 0.76 -7.23
C LEU A 5 4.32 0.13 -6.48
N LEU A 6 3.08 0.50 -6.84
CA LEU A 6 1.88 -0.08 -6.20
C LEU A 6 1.83 -1.61 -6.31
N THR A 7 2.45 -2.20 -7.33
CA THR A 7 2.57 -3.65 -7.50
C THR A 7 3.29 -4.32 -6.33
N ASP A 8 4.22 -3.61 -5.68
CA ASP A 8 5.01 -4.10 -4.55
C ASP A 8 4.32 -3.84 -3.20
N LEU A 9 3.19 -3.12 -3.18
CA LEU A 9 2.52 -2.69 -1.95
C LEU A 9 2.12 -3.88 -1.05
N PRO A 10 1.54 -5.00 -1.55
CA PRO A 10 1.23 -6.15 -0.71
C PRO A 10 2.47 -6.71 0.00
N ALA A 11 3.59 -6.86 -0.72
CA ALA A 11 4.83 -7.37 -0.17
C ALA A 11 5.44 -6.39 0.84
N ALA A 12 5.34 -5.08 0.58
CA ALA A 12 5.82 -4.04 1.50
C ALA A 12 5.00 -4.00 2.80
N LEU A 13 3.68 -4.17 2.73
CA LEU A 13 2.80 -4.27 3.90
C LEU A 13 3.14 -5.51 4.75
N LEU A 14 3.34 -6.66 4.11
CA LEU A 14 3.83 -7.88 4.75
C LEU A 14 5.19 -7.67 5.46
N GLY A 15 6.15 -7.07 4.76
CA GLY A 15 7.47 -6.76 5.31
C GLY A 15 7.42 -5.79 6.50
N ALA A 16 6.45 -4.88 6.51
CA ALA A 16 6.16 -3.98 7.62
C ALA A 16 5.38 -4.63 8.78
N GLY A 17 4.97 -5.90 8.64
CA GLY A 17 4.25 -6.64 9.68
C GLY A 17 2.74 -6.40 9.69
N PHE A 18 2.16 -5.94 8.58
CA PHE A 18 0.71 -5.89 8.38
C PHE A 18 0.25 -7.09 7.55
N ASP A 19 -1.04 -7.40 7.62
CA ASP A 19 -1.64 -8.33 6.66
C ASP A 19 -1.53 -7.78 5.22
N ALA A 20 -1.41 -8.68 4.24
CA ALA A 20 -1.25 -8.30 2.85
C ALA A 20 -2.58 -8.42 2.08
N PRO A 21 -3.16 -7.29 1.64
CA PRO A 21 -4.27 -7.33 0.70
C PRO A 21 -3.77 -7.82 -0.67
N ASN A 22 -4.68 -8.34 -1.49
CA ASN A 22 -4.34 -8.64 -2.88
C ASN A 22 -4.10 -7.33 -3.68
N TYR A 23 -3.35 -7.44 -4.79
CA TYR A 23 -3.05 -6.29 -5.64
C TYR A 23 -4.31 -5.59 -6.18
N ARG A 24 -5.38 -6.34 -6.46
CA ARG A 24 -6.63 -5.76 -6.96
C ARG A 24 -7.27 -4.81 -5.94
N ALA A 25 -7.28 -5.17 -4.67
CA ALA A 25 -7.76 -4.31 -3.59
C ALA A 25 -6.90 -3.05 -3.45
N CYS A 26 -5.56 -3.18 -3.55
CA CYS A 26 -4.65 -2.03 -3.57
C CYS A 26 -4.94 -1.09 -4.75
N TYR A 27 -5.16 -1.65 -5.94
CA TYR A 27 -5.45 -0.89 -7.15
C TYR A 27 -6.78 -0.15 -7.08
N GLU A 28 -7.84 -0.79 -6.60
CA GLU A 28 -9.14 -0.13 -6.41
C GLU A 28 -9.04 0.97 -5.35
N ALA A 29 -8.33 0.73 -4.24
CA ALA A 29 -8.12 1.74 -3.22
C ALA A 29 -7.33 2.95 -3.73
N ALA A 30 -6.30 2.72 -4.55
CA ALA A 30 -5.55 3.77 -5.23
C ALA A 30 -6.44 4.58 -6.17
N ARG A 31 -7.26 3.90 -6.98
CA ARG A 31 -8.19 4.53 -7.94
C ARG A 31 -9.26 5.36 -7.25
N SER A 32 -9.74 4.91 -6.09
CA SER A 32 -10.73 5.60 -5.27
C SER A 32 -10.12 6.63 -4.30
N ALA A 33 -8.80 6.88 -4.38
CA ALA A 33 -8.08 7.80 -3.50
C ALA A 33 -8.23 7.50 -1.99
N LEU A 34 -8.45 6.23 -1.63
CA LEU A 34 -8.59 5.79 -0.23
C LEU A 34 -7.25 5.68 0.50
N ILE A 35 -6.16 5.55 -0.26
CA ILE A 35 -4.81 5.37 0.26
C ILE A 35 -3.88 6.45 -0.30
N PRO A 36 -2.85 6.88 0.45
CA PRO A 36 -1.86 7.85 -0.02
C PRO A 36 -0.95 7.22 -1.08
N VAL A 37 -1.26 7.50 -2.35
CA VAL A 37 -0.48 7.05 -3.51
C VAL A 37 -0.33 8.18 -4.52
N MET A 38 0.74 8.13 -5.31
CA MET A 38 1.04 9.09 -6.36
C MET A 38 1.00 8.41 -7.73
N ARG A 39 0.29 9.02 -8.68
CA ARG A 39 0.28 8.60 -10.08
C ARG A 39 1.23 9.46 -10.89
N ASN A 40 2.17 8.84 -11.59
CA ASN A 40 3.09 9.57 -12.47
C ASN A 40 2.46 9.87 -13.85
N SER A 41 3.17 10.62 -14.69
CA SER A 41 2.74 10.97 -16.06
C SER A 41 2.53 9.75 -16.97
N SER A 42 3.22 8.64 -16.70
CA SER A 42 3.03 7.35 -17.39
C SER A 42 1.82 6.55 -16.87
N GLY A 43 1.08 7.09 -15.90
CA GLY A 43 -0.10 6.46 -15.33
C GLY A 43 0.17 5.37 -14.29
N ARG A 44 1.44 5.15 -13.91
CA ARG A 44 1.81 4.16 -12.88
C ARG A 44 1.60 4.75 -11.49
N TRP A 45 1.05 3.92 -10.61
CA TRP A 45 0.87 4.27 -9.19
C TRP A 45 2.10 3.90 -8.38
N SER A 46 2.43 4.75 -7.42
CA SER A 46 3.55 4.60 -6.51
C SER A 46 3.16 5.04 -5.09
N PHE A 47 3.87 4.54 -4.08
CA PHE A 47 3.65 4.88 -2.67
C PHE A 47 4.99 5.14 -1.98
N ARG A 48 4.96 5.79 -0.80
CA ARG A 48 6.15 5.95 0.04
C ARG A 48 6.14 4.90 1.14
N ALA A 49 7.30 4.34 1.47
CA ALA A 49 7.39 3.36 2.54
C ALA A 49 6.91 3.90 3.90
N ASP A 50 7.15 5.20 4.17
CA ASP A 50 6.68 5.87 5.39
C ASP A 50 5.14 5.93 5.50
N ASP A 51 4.44 5.83 4.38
CA ASP A 51 2.98 5.85 4.35
C ASP A 51 2.36 4.46 4.61
N LEU A 52 3.16 3.39 4.72
CA LEU A 52 2.66 2.01 4.94
C LEU A 52 1.70 1.89 6.14
N PRO A 53 1.96 2.51 7.32
CA PRO A 53 1.01 2.47 8.43
C PRO A 53 -0.31 3.19 8.13
N ALA A 54 -0.27 4.30 7.38
CA ALA A 54 -1.47 5.03 6.99
C ALA A 54 -2.29 4.24 5.96
N ILE A 55 -1.61 3.62 5.00
CA ILE A 55 -2.22 2.72 4.01
C ILE A 55 -2.89 1.54 4.71
N ALA A 56 -2.18 0.88 5.65
CA ALA A 56 -2.72 -0.23 6.43
C ALA A 56 -3.99 0.17 7.19
N LYS A 57 -3.97 1.36 7.83
CA LYS A 57 -5.13 1.90 8.52
C LYS A 57 -6.30 2.16 7.58
N SER A 58 -6.07 2.80 6.43
CA SER A 58 -7.12 3.06 5.42
C SER A 58 -7.75 1.79 4.86
N LEU A 59 -6.95 0.72 4.72
CA LEU A 59 -7.40 -0.58 4.25
C LEU A 59 -7.93 -1.48 5.38
N ASN A 60 -7.96 -0.97 6.61
CA ASN A 60 -8.35 -1.71 7.81
C ASN A 60 -7.60 -3.05 7.98
N LEU A 61 -6.30 -3.04 7.68
CA LEU A 61 -5.45 -4.23 7.76
C LEU A 61 -4.94 -4.41 9.18
N PRO A 62 -5.15 -5.58 9.80
CA PRO A 62 -4.63 -5.84 11.13
C PRO A 62 -3.09 -5.93 11.10
N ALA A 63 -2.46 -5.51 12.20
CA ALA A 63 -1.08 -5.88 12.44
C ALA A 63 -1.01 -7.41 12.57
N MET A 64 -0.04 -8.01 11.88
CA MET A 64 0.19 -9.44 11.97
C MET A 64 0.72 -9.73 13.38
N ALA A 65 -0.08 -10.40 14.20
CA ALA A 65 0.36 -10.83 15.52
C ALA A 65 1.50 -11.83 15.33
N ARG A 66 2.74 -11.41 15.59
CA ARG A 66 3.88 -12.31 15.73
C ARG A 66 3.57 -13.21 16.93
N ARG A 67 3.09 -14.43 16.66
CA ARG A 67 3.02 -15.51 17.65
C ARG A 67 4.38 -16.17 17.78
#